data_AF-A0AAE0TP00-F1
#
_entry.id   AF-A0AAE0TP00-F1
#
_cell.length_a   1.000
_cell.length_b   1.000
_cell.length_c   1.000
_cell.angle_alpha   90.00
_cell.angle_beta   90.00
_cell.angle_gamma   90.00
#
_symmetry.space_group_name_H-M   'P 1'
#
loop_
_entity.id
_entity.type
_entity.pdbx_description
1 polymer ?
#
loop_
_entity_poly.entity_id
_entity_poly.type
_entity_poly.pdbx_seq_one_letter_code
_entity_poly.pdbx_strand_id
1 'polypeptide(L)'
;MSRSDDAGRYFQTTDSIATTQRKAAKSKNKYGKPVTLQSKILAVTSDPKDAGAVYVAEAAGQITWVVLDSAETSTLPLRAMAPLTCLSRSDNNALYSGCWDKHIYHSPLAEPIVLSRTKLSGHTDFIKCVLTTTLDGKPVLLSGGADAVIIVWDLSTGKPLHKLKGHTKALQDLAIDPLSLPEGANQPRDSFILFTASSDREIRRWHISWDAAKETSESLEKPILAHETSVYKLRFDIEGDLWTASADKTAKHLVRSRDWGADTVLQHPDFVRDVVVSETTGLVATACRDEEVRVWDLSSGDLVCTYSGHYEEVTGLALVSQVLVASVSIDGTVRQWSLERQGMARYHTEVEREKAGEERRDEPPKKGGMLTAEEEAELAELMDEDE
;
A
#
# COMPACT_ATOMS: atom_id res chain seq x y z
N MET A 1 -9.16 30.23 26.83
CA MET A 1 -10.09 29.26 27.47
C MET A 1 -11.41 29.30 26.71
N SER A 2 -11.62 28.41 25.73
CA SER A 2 -12.90 28.33 25.02
C SER A 2 -13.92 27.65 25.95
N ARG A 3 -14.94 28.38 26.40
CA ARG A 3 -16.10 27.79 27.06
C ARG A 3 -17.09 27.31 26.00
N SER A 4 -17.56 26.07 26.14
CA SER A 4 -18.66 25.48 25.36
C SER A 4 -19.98 25.80 26.05
N ASP A 5 -20.95 26.37 25.32
CA ASP A 5 -22.30 26.70 25.82
C ASP A 5 -23.31 25.54 25.69
N ASP A 6 -22.84 24.34 25.30
CA ASP A 6 -23.70 23.16 25.11
C ASP A 6 -23.47 22.12 26.22
N ALA A 7 -24.52 21.85 27.01
CA ALA A 7 -24.48 21.02 28.22
C ALA A 7 -24.08 19.55 27.95
N GLY A 8 -24.11 19.10 26.69
CA GLY A 8 -23.63 17.77 26.26
C GLY A 8 -22.16 17.71 25.80
N ARG A 9 -21.43 18.85 25.75
CA ARG A 9 -20.13 18.96 25.06
C ARG A 9 -18.99 19.51 25.94
N TYR A 10 -19.10 19.36 27.27
CA TYR A 10 -18.22 19.99 28.27
C TYR A 10 -16.71 19.68 28.13
N PHE A 11 -16.33 18.62 27.40
CA PHE A 11 -14.93 18.21 27.19
C PHE A 11 -14.44 18.26 25.74
N GLN A 12 -15.26 18.74 24.79
CA GLN A 12 -14.84 18.84 23.38
C GLN A 12 -14.44 20.28 23.05
N THR A 13 -13.22 20.45 22.55
CA THR A 13 -12.77 21.74 22.02
C THR A 13 -13.50 22.08 20.73
N THR A 14 -13.61 23.37 20.41
CA THR A 14 -14.14 23.84 19.11
C THR A 14 -13.44 23.17 17.94
N ASP A 15 -12.13 22.96 18.07
CA ASP A 15 -11.29 22.32 17.04
C ASP A 15 -11.61 20.83 16.88
N SER A 16 -11.90 20.12 17.98
CA SER A 16 -12.33 18.72 17.94
C SER A 16 -13.68 18.56 17.26
N ILE A 17 -14.62 19.48 17.54
CA ILE A 17 -15.95 19.50 16.90
C ILE A 17 -15.81 19.80 15.42
N ALA A 18 -15.04 20.82 15.04
CA ALA A 18 -14.79 21.18 13.65
C ALA A 18 -14.13 20.03 12.87
N THR A 19 -13.15 19.35 13.47
CA THR A 19 -12.50 18.17 12.87
C THR A 19 -13.51 17.04 12.66
N THR A 20 -14.37 16.78 13.64
CA THR A 20 -15.39 15.73 13.55
C THR A 20 -16.41 16.05 12.46
N GLN A 21 -16.86 17.30 12.37
CA GLN A 21 -17.79 17.76 11.33
C GLN A 21 -17.17 17.67 9.94
N ARG A 22 -15.90 18.10 9.79
CA ARG A 22 -15.14 17.98 8.53
C ARG A 22 -15.01 16.52 8.09
N LYS A 23 -14.68 15.62 9.02
CA LYS A 23 -14.60 14.17 8.76
C LYS A 23 -15.95 13.59 8.37
N ALA A 24 -17.03 13.95 9.07
CA ALA A 24 -18.38 13.51 8.73
C ALA A 24 -18.90 14.04 7.38
N ALA A 25 -18.40 15.20 6.93
CA ALA A 25 -18.68 15.72 5.60
C ALA A 25 -17.89 14.94 4.53
N LYS A 26 -16.57 14.82 4.70
CA LYS A 26 -15.70 14.08 3.76
C LYS A 26 -16.01 12.58 3.72
N SER A 27 -16.52 11.96 4.79
CA SER A 27 -16.87 10.53 4.80
C SER A 27 -17.95 10.16 3.78
N LYS A 28 -18.70 11.15 3.28
CA LYS A 28 -19.70 10.96 2.21
C LYS A 28 -19.11 10.96 0.80
N ASN A 29 -17.81 11.22 0.67
CA ASN A 29 -17.11 11.29 -0.60
C ASN A 29 -17.06 9.92 -1.28
N LYS A 30 -17.58 9.86 -2.51
CA LYS A 30 -17.68 8.64 -3.33
C LYS A 30 -16.50 8.44 -4.29
N TYR A 31 -15.57 9.39 -4.39
CA TYR A 31 -14.43 9.30 -5.31
C TYR A 31 -13.56 8.07 -5.06
N GLY A 32 -13.18 7.36 -6.12
CA GLY A 32 -12.37 6.15 -6.00
C GLY A 32 -13.12 4.94 -5.44
N LYS A 33 -14.46 4.91 -5.55
CA LYS A 33 -15.34 3.77 -5.20
C LYS A 33 -14.98 3.13 -3.84
N PRO A 34 -15.23 3.82 -2.72
CA PRO A 34 -14.76 3.38 -1.41
C PRO A 34 -15.40 2.05 -0.96
N VAL A 35 -14.57 1.08 -0.63
CA VAL A 35 -14.97 -0.13 0.11
C VAL A 35 -14.74 0.13 1.59
N THR A 36 -15.80 0.09 2.40
CA THR A 36 -15.73 0.44 3.83
C THR A 36 -15.62 -0.80 4.69
N LEU A 37 -14.62 -0.82 5.57
CA LEU A 37 -14.38 -1.86 6.57
C LEU A 37 -14.70 -1.33 7.97
N GLN A 38 -14.86 -2.26 8.92
CA GLN A 38 -15.23 -1.94 10.30
C GLN A 38 -14.02 -1.48 11.15
N SER A 39 -12.80 -1.73 10.68
CA SER A 39 -11.58 -1.38 11.39
C SER A 39 -10.67 -0.48 10.55
N LYS A 40 -9.75 0.19 11.24
CA LYS A 40 -8.70 1.02 10.65
C LYS A 40 -7.74 0.14 9.88
N ILE A 41 -7.30 0.60 8.71
CA ILE A 41 -6.39 -0.17 7.85
C ILE A 41 -4.97 0.37 8.01
N LEU A 42 -4.02 -0.53 8.25
CA LEU A 42 -2.63 -0.17 8.56
C LEU A 42 -1.64 -0.57 7.48
N ALA A 43 -1.94 -1.61 6.69
CA ALA A 43 -1.12 -2.04 5.57
C ALA A 43 -1.97 -2.74 4.50
N VAL A 44 -1.44 -2.76 3.28
CA VAL A 44 -2.08 -3.36 2.11
C VAL A 44 -1.05 -4.09 1.26
N THR A 45 -1.46 -5.15 0.57
CA THR A 45 -0.71 -5.82 -0.49
C THR A 45 -1.68 -6.28 -1.58
N SER A 46 -1.26 -6.25 -2.84
CA SER A 46 -2.07 -6.77 -3.95
C SER A 46 -2.10 -8.30 -3.97
N ASP A 47 -3.17 -8.84 -4.53
CA ASP A 47 -3.29 -10.26 -4.87
C ASP A 47 -2.73 -10.49 -6.28
N PRO A 48 -1.68 -11.31 -6.47
CA PRO A 48 -1.14 -11.58 -7.80
C PRO A 48 -2.08 -12.46 -8.66
N LYS A 49 -3.03 -13.18 -8.05
CA LYS A 49 -3.95 -14.07 -8.77
C LYS A 49 -5.16 -13.32 -9.30
N ASP A 50 -5.57 -12.28 -8.59
CA ASP A 50 -6.71 -11.45 -8.94
C ASP A 50 -6.27 -9.99 -9.05
N ALA A 51 -6.14 -9.51 -10.29
CA ALA A 51 -5.73 -8.15 -10.64
C ALA A 51 -6.76 -7.06 -10.24
N GLY A 52 -7.86 -7.44 -9.58
CA GLY A 52 -8.83 -6.53 -8.97
C GLY A 52 -8.92 -6.62 -7.45
N ALA A 53 -8.05 -7.40 -6.78
CA ALA A 53 -8.16 -7.66 -5.35
C ALA A 53 -6.91 -7.30 -4.54
N VAL A 54 -7.13 -6.99 -3.26
CA VAL A 54 -6.09 -6.65 -2.29
C VAL A 54 -6.34 -7.34 -0.95
N TYR A 55 -5.25 -7.63 -0.24
CA TYR A 55 -5.30 -8.00 1.17
C TYR A 55 -4.96 -6.81 2.04
N VAL A 56 -5.77 -6.58 3.07
CA VAL A 56 -5.59 -5.49 4.02
C VAL A 56 -5.39 -6.00 5.43
N ALA A 57 -4.47 -5.37 6.16
CA ALA A 57 -4.22 -5.62 7.56
C ALA A 57 -4.93 -4.58 8.41
N GLU A 58 -5.79 -5.06 9.30
CA GLU A 58 -6.65 -4.23 10.13
C GLU A 58 -6.10 -4.08 11.55
N ALA A 59 -6.40 -2.93 12.16
CA ALA A 59 -6.09 -2.66 13.56
C ALA A 59 -6.83 -3.59 14.53
N ALA A 60 -7.93 -4.22 14.09
CA ALA A 60 -8.65 -5.25 14.84
C ALA A 60 -7.90 -6.59 14.94
N GLY A 61 -6.73 -6.73 14.30
CA GLY A 61 -5.94 -7.97 14.35
C GLY A 61 -6.36 -9.01 13.30
N GLN A 62 -7.02 -8.59 12.23
CA GLN A 62 -7.53 -9.48 11.17
C GLN A 62 -6.98 -9.07 9.80
N ILE A 63 -6.98 -10.03 8.87
CA ILE A 63 -6.65 -9.80 7.46
C ILE A 63 -7.93 -9.99 6.65
N THR A 64 -8.27 -9.01 5.84
CA THR A 64 -9.43 -9.06 4.96
C THR A 64 -8.97 -9.00 3.51
N TRP A 65 -9.48 -9.92 2.70
CA TRP A 65 -9.38 -9.87 1.24
C TRP A 65 -10.53 -9.03 0.70
N VAL A 66 -10.22 -8.11 -0.22
CA VAL A 66 -11.15 -7.11 -0.74
C VAL A 66 -11.05 -7.09 -2.26
N VAL A 67 -12.18 -7.31 -2.94
CA VAL A 67 -12.31 -7.14 -4.40
C VAL A 67 -12.79 -5.72 -4.67
N LEU A 68 -11.98 -4.94 -5.40
CA LEU A 68 -12.16 -3.49 -5.56
C LEU A 68 -13.36 -3.11 -6.45
N ASP A 69 -13.74 -3.98 -7.38
CA ASP A 69 -14.83 -3.70 -8.31
C ASP A 69 -16.21 -4.10 -7.79
N SER A 70 -16.32 -5.26 -7.14
CA SER A 70 -17.57 -5.75 -6.56
C SER A 70 -17.80 -5.28 -5.13
N ALA A 71 -16.77 -4.72 -4.47
CA ALA A 71 -16.75 -4.45 -3.04
C ALA A 71 -17.00 -5.70 -2.17
N GLU A 72 -16.74 -6.89 -2.71
CA GLU A 72 -16.80 -8.14 -1.96
C GLU A 72 -15.63 -8.23 -0.97
N THR A 73 -15.92 -8.68 0.25
CA THR A 73 -14.92 -8.78 1.31
C THR A 73 -14.99 -10.15 1.98
N SER A 74 -13.83 -10.79 2.17
CA SER A 74 -13.71 -12.05 2.90
C SER A 74 -12.59 -11.97 3.93
N THR A 75 -12.92 -12.19 5.21
CA THR A 75 -11.93 -12.17 6.29
C THR A 75 -11.25 -13.54 6.41
N LEU A 76 -9.93 -13.55 6.38
CA LEU A 76 -9.14 -14.77 6.57
C LEU A 76 -9.25 -15.23 8.03
N PRO A 77 -9.12 -16.55 8.31
CA PRO A 77 -9.19 -17.08 9.67
C PRO A 77 -7.90 -16.82 10.46
N LEU A 78 -7.57 -15.54 10.64
CA LEU A 78 -6.54 -15.04 11.51
C LEU A 78 -7.16 -13.99 12.44
N ARG A 79 -6.98 -14.18 13.75
CA ARG A 79 -7.32 -13.16 14.74
C ARG A 79 -6.18 -13.02 15.74
N ALA A 80 -5.38 -11.98 15.53
CA ALA A 80 -4.41 -11.48 16.49
C ALA A 80 -5.12 -10.68 17.59
N MET A 81 -4.47 -10.57 18.76
CA MET A 81 -5.02 -9.80 19.89
C MET A 81 -4.65 -8.31 19.84
N ALA A 82 -3.88 -7.90 18.83
CA ALA A 82 -3.39 -6.55 18.66
C ALA A 82 -3.36 -6.17 17.17
N PRO A 83 -3.16 -4.88 16.84
CA PRO A 83 -3.12 -4.40 15.46
C PRO A 83 -2.07 -5.09 14.59
N LEU A 84 -2.47 -5.47 13.36
CA LEU A 84 -1.54 -5.92 12.32
C LEU A 84 -0.96 -4.70 11.60
N THR A 85 0.36 -4.59 11.54
CA THR A 85 1.07 -3.39 11.06
C THR A 85 1.58 -3.47 9.65
N CYS A 86 1.82 -4.68 9.16
CA CYS A 86 2.47 -4.93 7.88
C CYS A 86 2.05 -6.29 7.34
N LEU A 87 2.15 -6.43 6.01
CA LEU A 87 1.82 -7.63 5.27
C LEU A 87 2.93 -7.92 4.25
N SER A 88 3.25 -9.19 4.08
CA SER A 88 4.05 -9.69 2.97
C SER A 88 3.48 -11.02 2.51
N ARG A 89 3.47 -11.22 1.19
CA ARG A 89 3.05 -12.47 0.57
C ARG A 89 4.28 -13.27 0.15
N SER A 90 4.29 -14.57 0.46
CA SER A 90 5.30 -15.50 -0.04
C SER A 90 4.88 -16.13 -1.37
N ASP A 91 5.86 -16.63 -2.10
CA ASP A 91 5.65 -17.37 -3.36
C ASP A 91 4.85 -18.66 -3.15
N ASN A 92 4.92 -19.24 -1.96
CA ASN A 92 4.18 -20.44 -1.56
C ASN A 92 2.70 -20.16 -1.22
N ASN A 93 2.13 -19.07 -1.71
CA ASN A 93 0.73 -18.71 -1.52
C ASN A 93 0.35 -18.62 -0.02
N ALA A 94 1.17 -17.92 0.76
CA ALA A 94 0.88 -17.60 2.15
C ALA A 94 1.10 -16.11 2.43
N LEU A 95 0.36 -15.59 3.41
CA LEU A 95 0.56 -14.25 3.95
C LEU A 95 1.27 -14.32 5.29
N TYR A 96 2.20 -13.39 5.48
CA TYR A 96 2.82 -13.11 6.75
C TYR A 96 2.46 -11.72 7.19
N SER A 97 2.01 -11.59 8.44
CA SER A 97 1.64 -10.31 9.03
C SER A 97 2.44 -10.04 10.29
N GLY A 98 3.00 -8.84 10.40
CA GLY A 98 3.59 -8.36 11.64
C GLY A 98 2.52 -7.75 12.54
N CYS A 99 2.67 -7.93 13.84
CA CYS A 99 1.71 -7.48 14.83
C CYS A 99 2.36 -6.65 15.94
N TRP A 100 1.58 -5.76 16.56
CA TRP A 100 1.96 -5.06 17.80
C TRP A 100 2.18 -5.99 18.98
N ASP A 101 1.66 -7.22 18.95
CA ASP A 101 1.93 -8.20 20.00
C ASP A 101 3.36 -8.76 19.95
N LYS A 102 4.22 -8.24 19.04
CA LYS A 102 5.65 -8.61 18.86
C LYS A 102 5.88 -9.91 18.09
N HIS A 103 4.85 -10.38 17.40
CA HIS A 103 4.89 -11.65 16.69
C HIS A 103 4.48 -11.52 15.23
N ILE A 104 4.96 -12.48 14.45
CA ILE A 104 4.59 -12.64 13.05
C ILE A 104 3.60 -13.79 12.97
N TYR A 105 2.49 -13.54 12.29
CA TYR A 105 1.47 -14.55 12.03
C TYR A 105 1.57 -15.03 10.59
N HIS A 106 1.53 -16.34 10.43
CA HIS A 106 1.40 -17.00 9.15
C HIS A 106 -0.08 -17.26 8.83
N SER A 107 -0.49 -17.05 7.58
CA SER A 107 -1.85 -17.30 7.09
C SER A 107 -1.79 -17.96 5.72
N PRO A 108 -2.02 -19.28 5.61
CA PRO A 108 -2.03 -19.96 4.32
C PRO A 108 -3.21 -19.49 3.47
N LEU A 109 -2.97 -19.24 2.17
CA LEU A 109 -4.01 -18.90 1.20
C LEU A 109 -4.47 -20.13 0.37
N ALA A 110 -3.92 -21.31 0.64
CA ALA A 110 -4.29 -22.56 -0.01
C ALA A 110 -5.13 -23.44 0.93
N GLU A 111 -6.14 -24.11 0.37
CA GLU A 111 -7.00 -25.03 1.10
C GLU A 111 -6.32 -26.39 1.39
N PRO A 112 -6.74 -27.09 2.46
CA PRO A 112 -7.71 -26.63 3.45
C PRO A 112 -7.05 -25.61 4.37
N ILE A 113 -7.78 -24.54 4.69
CA ILE A 113 -7.36 -23.53 5.65
C ILE A 113 -7.37 -24.17 7.04
N VAL A 114 -6.39 -25.01 7.32
CA VAL A 114 -6.12 -25.51 8.65
C VAL A 114 -5.68 -24.30 9.46
N LEU A 115 -6.26 -24.13 10.65
CA LEU A 115 -5.84 -23.16 11.67
C LEU A 115 -4.39 -23.45 12.10
N SER A 116 -3.43 -23.19 11.23
CA SER A 116 -2.02 -23.26 11.58
C SER A 116 -1.66 -21.91 12.20
N ARG A 117 -1.81 -21.81 13.52
CA ARG A 117 -1.18 -20.74 14.31
C ARG A 117 0.32 -20.99 14.38
N THR A 118 1.01 -20.96 13.25
CA THR A 118 2.48 -20.82 13.27
C THR A 118 2.77 -19.35 13.56
N LYS A 119 3.17 -19.10 14.79
CA LYS A 119 3.58 -17.80 15.29
C LYS A 119 5.10 -17.77 15.34
N LEU A 120 5.72 -16.75 14.74
CA LEU A 120 7.15 -16.52 14.88
C LEU A 120 7.38 -15.53 16.03
N SER A 121 8.18 -15.94 17.02
CA SER A 121 8.48 -15.17 18.23
C SER A 121 9.97 -14.90 18.30
N GLY A 122 10.37 -13.65 18.49
CA GLY A 122 11.80 -13.31 18.59
C GLY A 122 12.13 -11.83 18.69
N HIS A 123 11.22 -10.96 18.24
CA HIS A 123 11.28 -9.52 18.49
C HIS A 123 10.89 -9.19 19.93
N THR A 124 11.47 -8.11 20.45
CA THR A 124 11.17 -7.61 21.80
C THR A 124 10.19 -6.45 21.82
N ASP A 125 9.84 -5.91 20.65
CA ASP A 125 8.88 -4.83 20.45
C ASP A 125 8.06 -5.02 19.16
N PHE A 126 7.19 -4.07 18.83
CA PHE A 126 6.23 -4.14 17.72
C PHE A 126 6.91 -4.45 16.40
N ILE A 127 6.33 -5.34 15.62
CA ILE A 127 6.81 -5.60 14.27
C ILE A 127 6.30 -4.48 13.36
N LYS A 128 7.16 -3.98 12.48
CA LYS A 128 6.87 -2.81 11.62
C LYS A 128 6.88 -3.16 10.15
N CYS A 129 7.73 -4.10 9.75
CA CYS A 129 7.88 -4.52 8.38
C CYS A 129 8.22 -6.01 8.33
N VAL A 130 7.69 -6.67 7.30
CA VAL A 130 7.98 -8.07 6.97
C VAL A 130 8.16 -8.16 5.46
N LEU A 131 9.07 -9.03 5.03
CA LEU A 131 9.33 -9.30 3.63
C LEU A 131 9.70 -10.77 3.48
N THR A 132 9.20 -11.43 2.44
CA THR A 132 9.52 -12.83 2.15
C THR A 132 10.30 -12.94 0.86
N THR A 133 11.23 -13.89 0.82
CA THR A 133 12.04 -14.18 -0.37
C THR A 133 12.47 -15.64 -0.36
N THR A 134 13.18 -16.06 -1.39
CA THR A 134 13.83 -17.37 -1.45
C THR A 134 15.34 -17.20 -1.56
N LEU A 135 16.07 -17.92 -0.73
CA LEU A 135 17.54 -17.97 -0.72
C LEU A 135 17.97 -19.41 -0.96
N ASP A 136 18.68 -19.68 -2.06
CA ASP A 136 19.07 -21.02 -2.50
C ASP A 136 17.90 -22.02 -2.53
N GLY A 137 16.74 -21.57 -3.03
CA GLY A 137 15.51 -22.36 -3.09
C GLY A 137 14.84 -22.60 -1.74
N LYS A 138 15.34 -22.02 -0.64
CA LYS A 138 14.74 -22.11 0.69
C LYS A 138 13.95 -20.84 1.00
N PRO A 139 12.71 -20.96 1.51
CA PRO A 139 11.91 -19.79 1.85
C PRO A 139 12.47 -19.11 3.10
N VAL A 140 12.71 -17.80 2.99
CA VAL A 140 13.22 -16.95 4.07
C VAL A 140 12.23 -15.82 4.32
N LEU A 141 12.06 -15.45 5.58
CA LEU A 141 11.36 -14.23 5.97
C LEU A 141 12.34 -13.27 6.64
N LEU A 142 12.21 -12.00 6.31
CA LEU A 142 12.91 -10.88 6.91
C LEU A 142 11.90 -10.06 7.69
N SER A 143 12.19 -9.74 8.95
CA SER A 143 11.32 -8.88 9.75
C SER A 143 12.11 -7.78 10.43
N GLY A 144 11.52 -6.60 10.50
CA GLY A 144 12.04 -5.44 11.20
C GLY A 144 11.07 -4.98 12.28
N GLY A 145 11.60 -4.72 13.47
CA GLY A 145 10.82 -4.31 14.63
C GLY A 145 11.13 -2.89 15.10
N ALA A 146 10.27 -2.40 16.00
CA ALA A 146 10.50 -1.20 16.79
C ALA A 146 11.68 -1.38 17.77
N ASP A 147 12.13 -2.61 17.98
CA ASP A 147 13.31 -2.98 18.75
C ASP A 147 14.65 -2.71 18.03
N ALA A 148 14.61 -2.09 16.84
CA ALA A 148 15.78 -1.80 16.02
C ALA A 148 16.54 -3.05 15.52
N VAL A 149 15.91 -4.22 15.58
CA VAL A 149 16.51 -5.49 15.16
C VAL A 149 15.89 -5.93 13.84
N ILE A 150 16.72 -6.48 12.94
CA ILE A 150 16.25 -7.26 11.80
C ILE A 150 16.45 -8.73 12.13
N ILE A 151 15.42 -9.55 11.93
CA ILE A 151 15.53 -11.01 12.11
C ILE A 151 15.34 -11.68 10.76
N VAL A 152 16.29 -12.55 10.41
CA VAL A 152 16.20 -13.45 9.26
C VAL A 152 15.68 -14.78 9.77
N TRP A 153 14.58 -15.27 9.19
CA TRP A 153 13.90 -16.49 9.62
C TRP A 153 13.98 -17.54 8.52
N ASP A 154 14.23 -18.77 8.94
CA ASP A 154 14.00 -19.93 8.09
C ASP A 154 12.51 -20.30 8.18
N LEU A 155 11.79 -20.15 7.07
CA LEU A 155 10.36 -20.46 7.02
C LEU A 155 10.09 -21.97 7.03
N SER A 156 11.07 -22.81 6.70
CA SER A 156 10.91 -24.27 6.75
C SER A 156 10.91 -24.80 8.18
N THR A 157 11.71 -24.19 9.07
CA THR A 157 11.81 -24.60 10.49
C THR A 157 11.09 -23.66 11.45
N GLY A 158 10.74 -22.45 11.02
CA GLY A 158 10.17 -21.39 11.86
C GLY A 158 11.16 -20.79 12.85
N LYS A 159 12.47 -21.04 12.68
CA LYS A 159 13.52 -20.58 13.60
C LYS A 159 14.24 -19.35 13.05
N PRO A 160 14.70 -18.42 13.92
CA PRO A 160 15.57 -17.34 13.49
C PRO A 160 16.93 -17.89 13.09
N LEU A 161 17.40 -17.53 11.89
CA LEU A 161 18.75 -17.80 11.39
C LEU A 161 19.73 -16.77 11.93
N HIS A 162 19.43 -15.49 11.72
CA HIS A 162 20.31 -14.38 12.06
C HIS A 162 19.54 -13.24 12.73
N LYS A 163 20.21 -12.51 13.63
CA LYS A 163 19.72 -11.25 14.20
C LYS A 163 20.71 -10.14 13.90
N LEU A 164 20.31 -9.20 13.06
CA LEU A 164 21.13 -8.09 12.65
C LEU A 164 20.79 -6.86 13.50
N LYS A 165 21.84 -6.24 14.05
CA LYS A 165 21.75 -5.03 14.86
C LYS A 165 22.67 -3.99 14.25
N GLY A 166 22.18 -2.77 14.09
CA GLY A 166 22.95 -1.64 13.55
C GLY A 166 22.15 -0.35 13.53
N HIS A 167 20.84 -0.44 13.27
CA HIS A 167 19.92 0.69 13.47
C HIS A 167 19.85 1.09 14.96
N THR A 168 19.72 2.40 15.20
CA THR A 168 19.58 2.94 16.56
C THR A 168 18.12 3.13 16.96
N LYS A 169 17.23 3.21 15.97
CA LYS A 169 15.79 3.40 16.16
C LYS A 169 14.98 2.32 15.45
N ALA A 170 13.67 2.38 15.70
CA ALA A 170 12.68 1.50 15.10
C ALA A 170 12.80 1.45 13.57
N LEU A 171 12.84 0.24 13.03
CA LEU A 171 12.70 0.01 11.60
C LEU A 171 11.31 0.40 11.13
N GLN A 172 11.24 0.86 9.89
CA GLN A 172 10.00 1.23 9.21
C GLN A 172 9.75 0.36 7.99
N ASP A 173 10.79 0.00 7.23
CA ASP A 173 10.62 -0.80 6.02
C ASP A 173 11.85 -1.63 5.63
N LEU A 174 11.62 -2.62 4.79
CA LEU A 174 12.61 -3.54 4.22
C LEU A 174 12.39 -3.64 2.71
N ALA A 175 13.45 -3.57 1.92
CA ALA A 175 13.42 -3.82 0.48
C ALA A 175 14.62 -4.68 0.08
N ILE A 176 14.41 -5.70 -0.75
CA ILE A 176 15.51 -6.47 -1.32
C ILE A 176 15.95 -5.77 -2.61
N ASP A 177 17.26 -5.66 -2.78
CA ASP A 177 17.86 -5.16 -4.00
C ASP A 177 17.56 -6.11 -5.17
N PRO A 178 16.78 -5.69 -6.19
CA PRO A 178 16.41 -6.56 -7.30
C PRO A 178 17.61 -7.01 -8.12
N LEU A 179 18.68 -6.19 -8.18
CA LEU A 179 19.92 -6.52 -8.91
C LEU A 179 20.83 -7.48 -8.13
N SER A 180 20.51 -7.71 -6.85
CA SER A 180 21.22 -8.69 -6.01
C SER A 180 20.64 -10.09 -6.12
N LEU A 181 19.35 -10.20 -6.48
CA LEU A 181 18.66 -11.48 -6.69
C LEU A 181 19.14 -12.14 -8.00
N PRO A 182 19.12 -13.49 -8.08
CA PRO A 182 19.59 -14.18 -9.27
C PRO A 182 18.67 -13.92 -10.47
N GLU A 183 19.21 -13.39 -11.56
CA GLU A 183 18.56 -13.40 -12.87
C GLU A 183 18.70 -14.79 -13.50
N GLY A 184 17.67 -15.62 -13.33
CA GLY A 184 17.56 -16.93 -13.98
C GLY A 184 18.18 -18.09 -13.20
N ALA A 185 17.69 -19.30 -13.52
CA ALA A 185 17.99 -20.55 -12.80
C ALA A 185 19.48 -21.01 -12.82
N ASN A 186 20.39 -20.26 -13.45
CA ASN A 186 21.76 -20.69 -13.74
C ASN A 186 22.87 -19.79 -13.17
N GLN A 187 22.54 -18.82 -12.31
CA GLN A 187 23.55 -18.16 -11.47
C GLN A 187 23.17 -18.34 -10.00
N PRO A 188 23.77 -19.32 -9.29
CA PRO A 188 23.63 -19.37 -7.84
C PRO A 188 24.33 -18.16 -7.26
N ARG A 189 23.55 -17.23 -6.71
CA ARG A 189 24.07 -16.27 -5.74
C ARG A 189 23.58 -16.72 -4.38
N ASP A 190 24.52 -17.14 -3.54
CA ASP A 190 24.29 -17.59 -2.16
C ASP A 190 23.88 -16.44 -1.23
N SER A 191 23.64 -15.24 -1.77
CA SER A 191 23.41 -14.01 -1.02
C SER A 191 22.63 -12.96 -1.80
N PHE A 192 21.95 -12.08 -1.06
CA PHE A 192 21.31 -10.88 -1.59
C PHE A 192 21.62 -9.66 -0.70
N ILE A 193 21.31 -8.48 -1.21
CA ILE A 193 21.45 -7.23 -0.48
C ILE A 193 20.06 -6.77 -0.01
N LEU A 194 19.94 -6.52 1.29
CA LEU A 194 18.75 -5.97 1.91
C LEU A 194 18.97 -4.49 2.23
N PHE A 195 18.03 -3.65 1.83
CA PHE A 195 17.92 -2.25 2.22
C PHE A 195 16.90 -2.12 3.33
N THR A 196 17.24 -1.30 4.32
CA THR A 196 16.41 -1.12 5.51
C THR A 196 16.28 0.35 5.85
N ALA A 197 15.05 0.77 6.11
CA ALA A 197 14.72 2.14 6.49
C ALA A 197 14.36 2.20 7.98
N SER A 198 14.76 3.30 8.61
CA SER A 198 14.56 3.51 10.04
C SER A 198 14.05 4.91 10.34
N SER A 199 13.59 5.06 11.58
CA SER A 199 13.14 6.33 12.15
C SER A 199 14.29 7.32 12.43
N ASP A 200 15.55 6.89 12.31
CA ASP A 200 16.76 7.71 12.47
C ASP A 200 17.27 8.32 11.15
N ARG A 201 16.46 8.28 10.07
CA ARG A 201 16.76 8.78 8.70
C ARG A 201 17.68 7.89 7.88
N GLU A 202 18.33 6.93 8.52
CA GLU A 202 19.32 6.09 7.89
C GLU A 202 18.67 5.03 7.01
N ILE A 203 19.19 4.91 5.79
CA ILE A 203 18.97 3.73 4.96
C ILE A 203 20.25 2.90 4.98
N ARG A 204 20.15 1.67 5.53
CA ARG A 204 21.28 0.74 5.69
C ARG A 204 21.16 -0.44 4.75
N ARG A 205 22.32 -0.96 4.35
CA ARG A 205 22.49 -2.08 3.41
C ARG A 205 23.10 -3.27 4.14
N TRP A 206 22.55 -4.45 3.93
CA TRP A 206 22.97 -5.68 4.57
C TRP A 206 23.23 -6.73 3.53
N HIS A 207 24.35 -7.44 3.66
CA HIS A 207 24.66 -8.61 2.87
C HIS A 207 24.19 -9.85 3.64
N ILE A 208 23.22 -10.56 3.07
CA ILE A 208 22.61 -11.72 3.70
C ILE A 208 22.89 -12.94 2.83
N SER A 209 23.64 -13.89 3.38
CA SER A 209 23.81 -15.24 2.86
C SER A 209 23.15 -16.26 3.78
N TRP A 210 23.09 -17.52 3.34
CA TRP A 210 22.48 -18.58 4.12
C TRP A 210 23.27 -18.84 5.42
N ASP A 211 24.59 -18.88 5.32
CA ASP A 211 25.53 -19.17 6.41
C ASP A 211 25.85 -17.94 7.28
N ALA A 212 25.80 -16.74 6.72
CA ALA A 212 26.16 -15.52 7.42
C ALA A 212 25.24 -14.36 7.02
N ALA A 213 24.97 -13.45 7.95
CA ALA A 213 24.36 -12.18 7.62
C ALA A 213 25.14 -11.09 8.31
N LYS A 214 25.57 -10.08 7.54
CA LYS A 214 26.38 -8.98 8.05
C LYS A 214 26.04 -7.68 7.34
N GLU A 215 26.24 -6.57 8.05
CA GLU A 215 26.21 -5.25 7.42
C GLU A 215 27.31 -5.18 6.35
N THR A 216 26.98 -4.59 5.20
CA THR A 216 27.93 -4.45 4.09
C THR A 216 29.08 -3.52 4.49
N SER A 217 30.31 -3.76 4.03
CA SER A 217 31.44 -2.86 4.31
C SER A 217 31.18 -1.43 3.85
N GLU A 218 30.46 -1.25 2.74
CA GLU A 218 30.05 0.06 2.24
C GLU A 218 29.04 0.79 3.14
N SER A 219 28.21 0.07 3.91
CA SER A 219 27.30 0.67 4.91
C SER A 219 27.97 0.88 6.26
N LEU A 220 29.03 0.13 6.58
CA LEU A 220 29.88 0.39 7.74
C LEU A 220 30.61 1.74 7.64
N GLU A 221 30.86 2.24 6.43
CA GLU A 221 31.55 3.52 6.22
C GLU A 221 30.57 4.71 6.28
N LYS A 222 29.42 4.68 5.58
CA LYS A 222 28.35 5.71 5.65
C LYS A 222 26.95 5.16 5.31
N PRO A 223 25.93 5.35 6.17
CA PRO A 223 24.54 5.11 5.79
C PRO A 223 24.09 6.10 4.70
N ILE A 224 23.11 5.72 3.89
CA ILE A 224 22.51 6.65 2.93
C ILE A 224 21.62 7.62 3.72
N LEU A 225 22.03 8.89 3.74
CA LEU A 225 21.33 9.98 4.44
C LEU A 225 20.57 10.86 3.45
N ALA A 226 19.58 10.27 2.80
CA ALA A 226 18.77 10.97 1.80
C ALA A 226 17.75 11.93 2.43
N HIS A 227 17.32 11.69 3.67
CA HIS A 227 16.19 12.39 4.29
C HIS A 227 16.56 13.09 5.60
N GLU A 228 15.75 14.10 5.94
CA GLU A 228 15.91 14.86 7.18
C GLU A 228 15.16 14.25 8.35
N THR A 229 14.24 13.32 8.17
CA THR A 229 13.59 12.61 9.29
C THR A 229 13.32 11.14 8.93
N SER A 230 12.42 10.47 9.65
CA SER A 230 12.09 9.05 9.47
C SER A 230 11.82 8.69 8.02
N VAL A 231 12.42 7.60 7.54
CA VAL A 231 12.10 7.03 6.23
C VAL A 231 11.06 5.94 6.44
N TYR A 232 9.88 6.08 5.83
CA TYR A 232 8.75 5.17 6.06
C TYR A 232 8.69 4.01 5.08
N LYS A 233 9.06 4.22 3.82
CA LYS A 233 8.93 3.21 2.76
C LYS A 233 10.09 3.24 1.78
N LEU A 234 10.44 2.06 1.28
CA LEU A 234 11.48 1.78 0.30
C LEU A 234 10.89 0.95 -0.85
N ARG A 235 11.05 1.42 -2.09
CA ARG A 235 10.64 0.67 -3.29
C ARG A 235 11.70 0.78 -4.36
N PHE A 236 12.12 -0.35 -4.93
CA PHE A 236 12.98 -0.34 -6.10
C PHE A 236 12.13 -0.20 -7.37
N ASP A 237 12.67 0.53 -8.34
CA ASP A 237 12.21 0.49 -9.72
C ASP A 237 12.89 -0.65 -10.51
N ILE A 238 12.56 -0.75 -11.80
CA ILE A 238 13.13 -1.77 -12.70
C ILE A 238 14.62 -1.55 -13.00
N GLU A 239 15.12 -0.32 -12.86
CA GLU A 239 16.53 0.01 -13.09
C GLU A 239 17.39 -0.28 -11.84
N GLY A 240 16.76 -0.59 -10.71
CA GLY A 240 17.43 -0.85 -9.44
C GLY A 240 17.78 0.42 -8.66
N ASP A 241 17.17 1.54 -9.02
CA ASP A 241 17.15 2.80 -8.29
C ASP A 241 16.02 2.77 -7.24
N LEU A 242 16.11 3.65 -6.24
CA LEU A 242 15.36 3.53 -5.00
C LEU A 242 14.43 4.71 -4.78
N TRP A 243 13.14 4.44 -4.72
CA TRP A 243 12.12 5.37 -4.27
C TRP A 243 11.93 5.29 -2.76
N THR A 244 11.92 6.45 -2.13
CA THR A 244 11.78 6.59 -0.67
C THR A 244 10.64 7.53 -0.32
N ALA A 245 9.91 7.23 0.76
CA ALA A 245 8.90 8.12 1.34
C ALA A 245 9.27 8.45 2.78
N SER A 246 9.15 9.72 3.19
CA SER A 246 9.64 10.19 4.50
C SER A 246 8.69 11.14 5.24
N ALA A 247 8.87 11.20 6.55
CA ALA A 247 8.29 12.21 7.43
C ALA A 247 8.84 13.63 7.18
N ASP A 248 9.90 13.80 6.38
CA ASP A 248 10.39 15.14 6.01
C ASP A 248 9.53 15.82 4.94
N LYS A 249 8.37 15.21 4.64
CA LYS A 249 7.39 15.66 3.65
C LYS A 249 7.89 15.54 2.21
N THR A 250 8.89 14.71 1.99
CA THR A 250 9.39 14.42 0.64
C THR A 250 9.28 12.94 0.31
N ALA A 251 9.03 12.68 -0.97
CA ALA A 251 9.41 11.42 -1.59
C ALA A 251 10.59 11.68 -2.53
N LYS A 252 11.58 10.79 -2.56
CA LYS A 252 12.79 10.97 -3.36
C LYS A 252 13.06 9.76 -4.23
N HIS A 253 13.59 10.01 -5.42
CA HIS A 253 14.19 9.00 -6.29
C HIS A 253 15.70 9.07 -6.13
N LEU A 254 16.29 7.99 -5.61
CA LEU A 254 17.71 7.87 -5.33
C LEU A 254 18.37 7.00 -6.39
N VAL A 255 19.30 7.59 -7.13
CA VAL A 255 19.93 6.94 -8.27
C VAL A 255 21.20 6.22 -7.84
N ARG A 256 21.25 4.91 -8.05
CA ARG A 256 22.37 4.05 -7.69
C ARG A 256 23.66 4.46 -8.38
N SER A 257 23.59 4.79 -9.67
CA SER A 257 24.76 5.21 -10.46
C SER A 257 25.38 6.54 -9.98
N ARG A 258 24.63 7.32 -9.19
CA ARG A 258 25.05 8.59 -8.60
C ARG A 258 25.26 8.50 -7.09
N ASP A 259 25.71 7.33 -6.61
CA ASP A 259 25.94 7.07 -5.17
C ASP A 259 24.71 7.37 -4.31
N TRP A 260 23.53 6.96 -4.78
CA TRP A 260 22.24 7.19 -4.13
C TRP A 260 21.89 8.67 -3.93
N GLY A 261 22.45 9.55 -4.75
CA GLY A 261 22.04 10.94 -4.85
C GLY A 261 20.59 11.07 -5.32
N ALA A 262 19.87 12.04 -4.77
CA ALA A 262 18.50 12.33 -5.18
C ALA A 262 18.47 12.97 -6.57
N ASP A 263 17.82 12.32 -7.52
CA ASP A 263 17.57 12.86 -8.86
C ASP A 263 16.26 13.66 -8.88
N THR A 264 15.18 13.04 -8.40
CA THR A 264 13.85 13.67 -8.28
C THR A 264 13.43 13.81 -6.81
N VAL A 265 12.87 14.97 -6.45
CA VAL A 265 12.35 15.26 -5.10
C VAL A 265 10.91 15.78 -5.19
N LEU A 266 9.97 14.99 -4.69
CA LEU A 266 8.53 15.28 -4.71
C LEU A 266 8.10 15.89 -3.36
N GLN A 267 7.73 17.16 -3.37
CA GLN A 267 7.37 17.93 -2.18
C GLN A 267 5.89 17.76 -1.80
N HIS A 268 5.63 17.53 -0.52
CA HIS A 268 4.28 17.33 0.03
C HIS A 268 4.00 18.29 1.20
N PRO A 269 2.72 18.58 1.50
CA PRO A 269 2.38 19.47 2.62
C PRO A 269 2.54 18.81 4.00
N ASP A 270 2.44 17.48 4.08
CA ASP A 270 2.64 16.69 5.30
C ASP A 270 3.42 15.38 5.00
N PHE A 271 3.56 14.51 5.99
CA PHE A 271 4.36 13.29 5.92
C PHE A 271 3.93 12.35 4.80
N VAL A 272 4.90 11.84 4.03
CA VAL A 272 4.65 10.87 2.97
C VAL A 272 4.81 9.47 3.54
N ARG A 273 3.73 8.67 3.54
CA ARG A 273 3.69 7.37 4.19
C ARG A 273 4.08 6.23 3.27
N ASP A 274 3.77 6.33 1.99
CA ASP A 274 4.07 5.29 0.99
C ASP A 274 4.30 5.89 -0.39
N VAL A 275 5.00 5.14 -1.24
CA VAL A 275 5.30 5.47 -2.63
C VAL A 275 5.18 4.21 -3.48
N VAL A 276 4.56 4.32 -4.65
CA VAL A 276 4.40 3.24 -5.62
C VAL A 276 4.73 3.78 -7.00
N VAL A 277 5.51 3.03 -7.76
CA VAL A 277 5.91 3.38 -9.13
C VAL A 277 5.18 2.47 -10.10
N SER A 278 4.65 3.06 -11.18
CA SER A 278 4.16 2.32 -12.34
C SER A 278 5.03 2.63 -13.55
N GLU A 279 5.91 1.69 -13.89
CA GLU A 279 6.81 1.78 -15.05
C GLU A 279 6.04 1.84 -16.37
N THR A 280 4.87 1.19 -16.43
CA THR A 280 4.07 1.14 -17.67
C THR A 280 3.47 2.50 -18.01
N THR A 281 3.06 3.26 -16.98
CA THR A 281 2.45 4.58 -17.17
C THR A 281 3.47 5.71 -17.09
N GLY A 282 4.68 5.44 -16.56
CA GLY A 282 5.68 6.46 -16.27
C GLY A 282 5.21 7.40 -15.16
N LEU A 283 4.45 6.89 -14.18
CA LEU A 283 3.87 7.68 -13.11
C LEU A 283 4.23 7.12 -11.73
N VAL A 284 4.31 8.00 -10.76
CA VAL A 284 4.56 7.68 -9.35
C VAL A 284 3.36 8.13 -8.53
N ALA A 285 2.82 7.23 -7.71
CA ALA A 285 1.77 7.54 -6.75
C ALA A 285 2.35 7.64 -5.34
N THR A 286 1.97 8.67 -4.60
CA THR A 286 2.40 8.90 -3.21
C THR A 286 1.19 9.03 -2.29
N ALA A 287 1.30 8.42 -1.10
CA ALA A 287 0.30 8.53 -0.04
C ALA A 287 0.78 9.49 1.04
N CYS A 288 -0.06 10.45 1.41
CA CYS A 288 0.29 11.46 2.39
C CYS A 288 -0.67 11.47 3.58
N ARG A 289 -0.13 11.92 4.72
CA ARG A 289 -0.87 12.11 5.97
C ARG A 289 -1.95 13.19 5.87
N ASP A 290 -1.87 14.05 4.86
CA ASP A 290 -2.86 15.08 4.56
C ASP A 290 -4.15 14.55 3.93
N GLU A 291 -4.30 13.21 3.82
CA GLU A 291 -5.47 12.48 3.30
C GLU A 291 -5.51 12.35 1.78
N GLU A 292 -4.53 12.92 1.09
CA GLU A 292 -4.51 12.98 -0.37
C GLU A 292 -3.54 11.94 -0.96
N VAL A 293 -3.93 11.38 -2.11
CA VAL A 293 -3.03 10.57 -2.94
C VAL A 293 -2.62 11.42 -4.13
N ARG A 294 -1.32 11.57 -4.37
CA ARG A 294 -0.80 12.40 -5.47
C ARG A 294 -0.14 11.52 -6.51
N VAL A 295 -0.35 11.88 -7.77
CA VAL A 295 0.27 11.23 -8.92
C VAL A 295 1.21 12.21 -9.60
N TRP A 296 2.43 11.76 -9.80
CA TRP A 296 3.54 12.54 -10.34
C TRP A 296 4.04 11.89 -11.62
N ASP A 297 4.52 12.72 -12.54
CA ASP A 297 5.20 12.24 -13.73
C ASP A 297 6.64 11.83 -13.39
N LEU A 298 7.01 10.60 -13.75
CA LEU A 298 8.31 10.02 -13.39
C LEU A 298 9.49 10.81 -13.99
N SER A 299 9.31 11.34 -15.21
CA SER A 299 10.39 11.98 -15.96
C SER A 299 10.63 13.44 -15.58
N SER A 300 9.56 14.17 -15.25
CA SER A 300 9.61 15.60 -14.94
C SER A 300 9.54 15.89 -13.44
N GLY A 301 9.00 14.96 -12.63
CA GLY A 301 8.67 15.21 -11.24
C GLY A 301 7.46 16.12 -11.05
N ASP A 302 6.74 16.45 -12.11
CA ASP A 302 5.58 17.34 -12.06
C ASP A 302 4.36 16.64 -11.46
N LEU A 303 3.57 17.39 -10.69
CA LEU A 303 2.29 16.91 -10.16
C LEU A 303 1.25 16.84 -11.28
N VAL A 304 0.80 15.62 -11.59
CA VAL A 304 -0.19 15.36 -12.66
C VAL A 304 -1.61 15.39 -12.13
N CYS A 305 -1.86 14.73 -10.99
CA CYS A 305 -3.20 14.59 -10.43
C CYS A 305 -3.14 14.53 -8.89
N THR A 306 -4.18 15.02 -8.23
CA THR A 306 -4.39 14.86 -6.79
C THR A 306 -5.76 14.24 -6.57
N TYR A 307 -5.77 13.04 -5.98
CA TYR A 307 -6.97 12.31 -5.61
C TYR A 307 -7.38 12.63 -4.18
N SER A 308 -8.45 13.41 -4.06
CA SER A 308 -9.10 13.69 -2.78
C SER A 308 -10.23 12.71 -2.55
N GLY A 309 -10.03 11.77 -1.64
CA GLY A 309 -11.01 10.71 -1.34
C GLY A 309 -11.13 10.48 0.15
N HIS A 310 -9.99 10.21 0.77
CA HIS A 310 -9.89 9.89 2.18
C HIS A 310 -10.15 11.10 3.08
N TYR A 311 -10.44 10.82 4.34
CA TYR A 311 -10.69 11.85 5.36
C TYR A 311 -9.87 11.67 6.64
N GLU A 312 -8.96 10.68 6.62
CA GLU A 312 -7.86 10.45 7.56
C GLU A 312 -6.59 10.05 6.77
N GLU A 313 -5.46 10.01 7.48
CA GLU A 313 -4.14 9.61 6.96
C GLU A 313 -4.19 8.36 6.07
N VAL A 314 -3.63 8.48 4.86
CA VAL A 314 -3.42 7.36 3.95
C VAL A 314 -2.20 6.57 4.42
N THR A 315 -2.41 5.31 4.81
CA THR A 315 -1.39 4.49 5.48
C THR A 315 -0.55 3.67 4.53
N GLY A 316 -1.07 3.34 3.35
CA GLY A 316 -0.36 2.53 2.36
C GLY A 316 -0.97 2.59 0.97
N LEU A 317 -0.17 2.20 0.00
CA LEU A 317 -0.53 2.05 -1.41
C LEU A 317 -0.15 0.65 -1.90
N ALA A 318 -0.98 0.10 -2.79
CA ALA A 318 -0.67 -1.12 -3.51
C ALA A 318 -0.93 -0.92 -5.00
N LEU A 319 0.04 -1.29 -5.83
CA LEU A 319 -0.16 -1.45 -7.26
C LEU A 319 -0.94 -2.75 -7.48
N VAL A 320 -2.21 -2.63 -7.90
CA VAL A 320 -3.11 -3.76 -8.13
C VAL A 320 -2.93 -4.27 -9.56
N SER A 321 -2.77 -3.34 -10.50
CA SER A 321 -2.35 -3.60 -11.86
C SER A 321 -1.42 -2.48 -12.31
N GLN A 322 -0.81 -2.60 -13.50
CA GLN A 322 0.07 -1.57 -14.05
C GLN A 322 -0.60 -0.19 -14.19
N VAL A 323 -1.94 -0.13 -14.17
CA VAL A 323 -2.72 1.09 -14.37
C VAL A 323 -3.66 1.40 -13.19
N LEU A 324 -3.63 0.60 -12.12
CA LEU A 324 -4.55 0.74 -11.00
C LEU A 324 -3.81 0.69 -9.66
N VAL A 325 -4.04 1.71 -8.84
CA VAL A 325 -3.52 1.80 -7.48
C VAL A 325 -4.66 1.75 -6.48
N ALA A 326 -4.52 0.91 -5.46
CA ALA A 326 -5.37 0.92 -4.28
C ALA A 326 -4.71 1.72 -3.16
N SER A 327 -5.47 2.61 -2.52
CA SER A 327 -5.06 3.31 -1.31
C SER A 327 -5.88 2.84 -0.12
N VAL A 328 -5.21 2.78 1.04
CA VAL A 328 -5.82 2.42 2.31
C VAL A 328 -5.58 3.50 3.35
N SER A 329 -6.53 3.68 4.26
CA SER A 329 -6.46 4.74 5.26
C SER A 329 -6.96 4.28 6.64
N ILE A 330 -6.57 5.06 7.66
CA ILE A 330 -7.11 4.95 9.03
C ILE A 330 -8.63 5.21 9.04
N ASP A 331 -9.18 5.83 8.01
CA ASP A 331 -10.62 6.02 7.86
C ASP A 331 -11.43 4.71 7.64
N GLY A 332 -10.74 3.58 7.49
CA GLY A 332 -11.35 2.27 7.30
C GLY A 332 -11.81 2.02 5.86
N THR A 333 -11.41 2.85 4.91
CA THR A 333 -11.76 2.69 3.50
C THR A 333 -10.59 2.24 2.64
N VAL A 334 -10.89 1.37 1.69
CA VAL A 334 -10.02 1.05 0.55
C VAL A 334 -10.60 1.79 -0.66
N ARG A 335 -9.77 2.57 -1.37
CA ARG A 335 -10.16 3.30 -2.57
C ARG A 335 -9.27 2.90 -3.74
N GLN A 336 -9.82 2.97 -4.95
CA GLN A 336 -9.12 2.63 -6.18
C GLN A 336 -8.96 3.85 -7.10
N TRP A 337 -7.78 3.96 -7.72
CA TRP A 337 -7.37 5.11 -8.53
C TRP A 337 -6.70 4.65 -9.82
N SER A 338 -7.12 5.22 -10.96
CA SER A 338 -6.57 4.89 -12.28
C SER A 338 -5.36 5.75 -12.60
N LEU A 339 -4.22 5.13 -12.90
CA LEU A 339 -3.01 5.81 -13.38
C LEU A 339 -3.05 6.13 -14.88
N GLU A 340 -4.15 5.87 -15.59
CA GLU A 340 -4.25 6.26 -16.99
C GLU A 340 -4.63 7.73 -17.12
N ARG A 341 -4.06 8.42 -18.12
CA ARG A 341 -4.42 9.83 -18.40
C ARG A 341 -5.92 10.00 -18.63
N GLN A 342 -6.58 9.03 -19.28
CA GLN A 342 -8.03 9.06 -19.48
C GLN A 342 -8.80 8.89 -18.15
N GLY A 343 -8.36 7.99 -17.28
CA GLY A 343 -8.93 7.79 -15.95
C GLY A 343 -8.81 9.03 -15.07
N MET A 344 -7.64 9.68 -15.07
CA MET A 344 -7.40 10.95 -14.41
C MET A 344 -8.29 12.08 -14.94
N ALA A 345 -8.45 12.20 -16.26
CA ALA A 345 -9.32 13.20 -16.87
C ALA A 345 -10.80 12.99 -16.51
N ARG A 346 -11.26 11.73 -16.46
CA ARG A 346 -12.60 11.39 -15.99
C ARG A 346 -12.81 11.83 -14.53
N TYR A 347 -11.85 11.52 -13.66
CA TYR A 347 -11.88 11.96 -12.26
C TYR A 347 -11.99 13.49 -12.14
N HIS A 348 -11.15 14.25 -12.85
CA HIS A 348 -11.25 15.72 -12.83
C HIS A 348 -12.60 16.21 -13.31
N THR A 349 -13.16 15.62 -14.37
CA THR A 349 -14.49 15.99 -14.87
C THR A 349 -15.58 15.71 -13.84
N GLU A 350 -15.51 14.58 -13.12
CA GLU A 350 -16.45 14.25 -12.05
C GLU A 350 -16.35 15.24 -10.88
N VAL A 351 -15.13 15.58 -10.46
CA VAL A 351 -14.88 16.56 -9.40
C VAL A 351 -15.44 17.93 -9.76
N GLU A 352 -15.19 18.41 -10.98
CA GLU A 352 -15.67 19.72 -11.41
C GLU A 352 -17.20 19.76 -11.57
N ARG A 353 -17.83 18.66 -12.04
CA ARG A 353 -19.30 18.54 -12.09
C ARG A 353 -19.94 18.58 -10.71
N GLU A 354 -19.39 17.84 -9.74
CA GLU A 354 -19.90 17.85 -8.37
C GLU A 354 -19.72 19.22 -7.70
N LYS A 355 -18.59 19.91 -7.95
CA LYS A 355 -18.41 21.30 -7.50
C LYS A 355 -19.41 22.26 -8.14
N ALA A 356 -19.77 22.05 -9.40
CA ALA A 356 -20.77 22.84 -10.11
C ALA A 356 -22.21 22.57 -9.64
N GLY A 357 -22.44 21.57 -8.77
CA GLY A 357 -23.76 21.19 -8.29
C GLY A 357 -24.62 20.49 -9.35
N GLU A 358 -24.00 19.99 -10.43
CA GLU A 358 -24.68 19.20 -11.43
C GLU A 358 -24.83 17.77 -10.91
N GLU A 359 -25.99 17.45 -10.31
CA GLU A 359 -26.33 16.08 -9.99
C GLU A 359 -26.35 15.23 -11.27
N ARG A 360 -25.82 13.99 -11.19
CA ARG A 360 -25.98 13.01 -12.26
C ARG A 360 -27.47 12.89 -12.57
N ARG A 361 -27.89 13.41 -13.74
CA ARG A 361 -29.02 12.82 -14.44
C ARG A 361 -28.51 11.45 -14.87
N ASP A 362 -28.81 10.42 -14.10
CA ASP A 362 -28.68 9.06 -14.58
C ASP A 362 -29.38 9.02 -15.94
N GLU A 363 -28.65 8.71 -17.00
CA GLU A 363 -29.29 8.40 -18.28
C GLU A 363 -30.30 7.29 -17.96
N PRO A 364 -31.60 7.48 -18.29
CA PRO A 364 -32.54 6.39 -18.13
C PRO A 364 -31.97 5.19 -18.87
N PRO A 365 -32.07 3.97 -18.30
CA PRO A 365 -31.53 2.78 -18.95
C PRO A 365 -32.03 2.80 -20.38
N LYS A 366 -31.11 2.74 -21.35
CA LYS A 366 -31.47 2.57 -22.76
C LYS A 366 -32.39 1.36 -22.79
N LYS A 367 -33.70 1.61 -22.92
CA LYS A 367 -34.67 0.56 -23.16
C LYS A 367 -34.17 -0.10 -24.43
N GLY A 368 -33.68 -1.33 -24.28
CA GLY A 368 -33.43 -2.22 -25.40
C GLY A 368 -34.70 -2.19 -26.26
N GLY A 369 -34.51 -2.06 -27.57
CA GLY A 369 -35.57 -1.88 -28.53
C GLY A 369 -36.70 -2.88 -28.29
N MET A 370 -37.82 -2.37 -27.84
CA MET A 370 -39.12 -2.97 -28.11
C MET A 370 -39.77 -1.99 -29.07
N LEU A 371 -39.84 -2.39 -30.34
CA LEU A 371 -40.76 -1.76 -31.28
C LEU A 371 -42.12 -1.67 -30.59
N THR A 372 -42.79 -0.54 -30.74
CA THR A 372 -44.19 -0.48 -30.31
C THR A 372 -45.00 -1.44 -31.18
N ALA A 373 -46.11 -1.98 -30.65
CA ALA A 373 -47.00 -2.87 -31.41
C ALA A 373 -47.56 -2.20 -32.69
N GLU A 374 -47.50 -0.87 -32.77
CA GLU A 374 -47.88 -0.07 -33.93
C GLU A 374 -46.77 -0.08 -35.00
N GLU A 375 -45.49 0.04 -34.60
CA GLU A 375 -44.34 -0.10 -35.51
C GLU A 375 -44.20 -1.53 -36.04
N GLU A 376 -44.56 -2.55 -35.25
CA GLU A 376 -44.55 -3.96 -35.68
C GLU A 376 -45.70 -4.27 -36.67
N ALA A 377 -46.83 -3.57 -36.56
CA ALA A 377 -47.95 -3.69 -37.50
C ALA A 377 -47.68 -2.99 -38.84
N GLU A 378 -47.08 -1.80 -38.83
CA GLU A 378 -46.68 -1.11 -40.07
C GLU A 378 -45.59 -1.89 -40.84
N LEU A 379 -44.67 -2.56 -40.14
CA LEU A 379 -43.65 -3.39 -40.78
C LEU A 379 -44.23 -4.67 -41.39
N ALA A 380 -45.29 -5.23 -40.80
CA ALA A 380 -46.00 -6.38 -41.34
C ALA A 380 -46.79 -6.01 -42.61
N GLU A 381 -47.46 -4.86 -42.63
CA GLU A 381 -48.13 -4.36 -43.84
C GLU A 381 -47.12 -4.08 -44.97
N LEU A 382 -45.92 -3.58 -44.64
CA LEU A 382 -44.89 -3.30 -45.63
C LEU A 382 -44.21 -4.56 -46.20
N MET A 383 -44.31 -5.70 -45.52
CA MET A 383 -43.77 -6.99 -45.99
C MET A 383 -44.80 -7.81 -46.80
N ASP A 384 -46.09 -7.52 -46.67
CA ASP A 384 -47.16 -8.19 -47.43
C ASP A 384 -47.43 -7.54 -48.81
N GLU A 385 -46.81 -6.39 -49.13
CA GLU A 385 -46.95 -5.72 -50.44
C GLU A 385 -45.95 -6.20 -51.52
N ASP A 386 -45.05 -7.13 -51.20
CA ASP A 386 -43.97 -7.62 -52.08
C ASP A 386 -44.09 -9.12 -52.53
N GLU A 387 -45.30 -9.70 -52.54
CA GLU A 387 -45.65 -10.93 -53.29
C GLU A 387 -46.76 -10.69 -54.32
#